data_AF-A0A2P8KBI8-F1
#
_entry.id   AF-A0A2P8KBI8-F1
#
_cell.length_a   1.000
_cell.length_b   1.000
_cell.length_c   1.000
_cell.angle_alpha   90.00
_cell.angle_beta   90.00
_cell.angle_gamma   90.00
#
_symmetry.space_group_name_H-M   'P 1'
#
loop_
_entity.id
_entity.type
_entity.pdbx_description
1 polymer ?
#
loop_
_entity_poly.entity_id
_entity_poly.type
_entity_poly.pdbx_seq_one_letter_code
_entity_poly.pdbx_strand_id
1 'polypeptide(L)'
;MGVLGAFVHPRSEHILDWFHVAMRIEQLLQTTRRLHGPEKEELLKGIERVKWFLWHGNVMRADETLYELLEEIDGMREQDRQAGRPPSVVLRKLDRALDEFATYVDSNAGAIVNYGERYRCGERISTGFVESAVNQVIAKRFVKKQQMRWTPRGAHLLLQVRTQVLNDELHASFERWYPGFGAQDHALLAA
;
A
#
# COMPACT_ATOMS: atom_id res chain seq x y z
N MET A 1 -14.23 -8.63 -10.34
CA MET A 1 -14.09 -7.64 -11.43
C MET A 1 -12.73 -7.82 -12.08
N GLY A 2 -12.64 -8.65 -13.12
CA GLY A 2 -11.42 -8.76 -13.91
C GLY A 2 -11.34 -7.68 -14.98
N VAL A 3 -10.21 -7.68 -15.69
CA VAL A 3 -10.07 -7.17 -17.07
C VAL A 3 -9.66 -5.69 -17.25
N LEU A 4 -8.51 -5.30 -16.68
CA LEU A 4 -7.62 -4.32 -17.34
C LEU A 4 -6.31 -4.96 -17.84
N GLY A 5 -5.75 -5.94 -17.11
CA GLY A 5 -4.51 -6.62 -17.50
C GLY A 5 -4.59 -7.42 -18.81
N ALA A 6 -5.74 -8.06 -19.07
CA ALA A 6 -5.93 -8.91 -20.26
C ALA A 6 -5.90 -8.12 -21.59
N PHE A 7 -6.17 -6.82 -21.57
CA PHE A 7 -6.14 -5.98 -22.78
C PHE A 7 -4.74 -5.49 -23.15
N VAL A 8 -3.77 -5.54 -22.23
CA VAL A 8 -2.41 -5.02 -22.46
C VAL A 8 -1.43 -6.15 -22.81
N HIS A 9 -1.58 -7.32 -22.18
CA HIS A 9 -0.83 -8.52 -22.56
C HIS A 9 -1.62 -9.77 -22.18
N PRO A 10 -2.07 -10.61 -23.14
CA PRO A 10 -2.93 -11.76 -22.89
C PRO A 10 -2.33 -12.83 -21.95
N ARG A 11 -1.00 -12.77 -21.71
CA ARG A 11 -0.25 -13.67 -20.82
C ARG A 11 0.25 -12.99 -19.54
N SER A 12 -0.25 -11.79 -19.21
CA SER A 12 0.13 -11.14 -17.95
C SER A 12 -0.61 -11.77 -16.77
N GLU A 13 0.13 -12.13 -15.73
CA GLU A 13 -0.41 -12.58 -14.46
C GLU A 13 -0.68 -11.34 -13.61
N HIS A 14 -1.91 -11.17 -13.13
CA HIS A 14 -2.26 -10.09 -12.23
C HIS A 14 -2.04 -10.53 -10.79
N ILE A 15 -1.06 -9.92 -10.12
CA ILE A 15 -0.71 -10.23 -8.73
C ILE A 15 -1.06 -9.03 -7.87
N LEU A 16 -1.75 -9.28 -6.76
CA LEU A 16 -2.07 -8.27 -5.77
C LEU A 16 -0.80 -7.84 -5.02
N ASP A 17 -0.53 -6.54 -4.93
CA ASP A 17 0.68 -6.05 -4.28
C ASP A 17 0.70 -6.32 -2.77
N TRP A 18 1.75 -7.00 -2.30
CA TRP A 18 1.89 -7.35 -0.88
C TRP A 18 1.94 -6.14 0.04
N PHE A 19 2.47 -4.99 -0.41
CA PHE A 19 2.54 -3.78 0.43
C PHE A 19 1.14 -3.27 0.77
N HIS A 20 0.20 -3.31 -0.17
CA HIS A 20 -1.17 -2.88 0.09
C HIS A 20 -1.88 -3.83 1.08
N VAL A 21 -1.65 -5.13 0.96
CA VAL A 21 -2.16 -6.13 1.91
C VAL A 21 -1.57 -5.88 3.31
N ALA A 22 -0.24 -5.81 3.40
CA ALA A 22 0.47 -5.59 4.67
C ALA A 22 0.08 -4.26 5.34
N MET A 23 -0.12 -3.20 4.55
CA MET A 23 -0.53 -1.89 5.08
C MET A 23 -1.94 -1.94 5.71
N ARG A 24 -2.89 -2.66 5.10
CA ARG A 24 -4.24 -2.84 5.68
C ARG A 24 -4.18 -3.64 6.97
N ILE A 25 -3.38 -4.71 6.99
CA ILE A 25 -3.15 -5.51 8.20
C ILE A 25 -2.54 -4.65 9.31
N GLU A 26 -1.55 -3.82 9.00
CA GLU A 26 -0.94 -2.93 10.01
C GLU A 26 -1.97 -1.92 10.55
N GLN A 27 -2.88 -1.39 9.72
CA GLN A 27 -3.97 -0.52 10.18
C GLN A 27 -4.91 -1.23 11.17
N LEU A 28 -5.22 -2.51 10.92
CA LEU A 28 -6.01 -3.34 11.83
C LEU A 28 -5.26 -3.58 13.15
N LEU A 29 -3.98 -3.96 13.09
CA LEU A 29 -3.14 -4.15 14.28
C LEU A 29 -3.05 -2.87 15.12
N GLN A 30 -2.81 -1.72 14.50
CA GLN A 30 -2.74 -0.42 15.19
C GLN A 30 -4.08 -0.06 15.85
N THR A 31 -5.20 -0.34 15.19
CA THR A 31 -6.53 -0.08 15.77
C THR A 31 -6.78 -1.01 16.96
N THR A 32 -6.47 -2.30 16.82
CA THR A 32 -6.64 -3.32 17.86
C THR A 32 -5.76 -3.03 19.08
N ARG A 33 -4.54 -2.52 18.89
CA ARG A 33 -3.63 -2.14 19.99
C ARG A 33 -4.22 -1.11 20.95
N ARG A 34 -5.23 -0.35 20.53
CA ARG A 34 -5.94 0.66 21.34
C ARG A 34 -7.02 0.06 22.25
N LEU A 35 -7.33 -1.23 22.11
CA LEU A 35 -8.21 -1.96 23.01
C LEU A 35 -7.48 -2.31 24.33
N HIS A 36 -8.26 -2.73 25.32
CA HIS A 36 -7.78 -3.20 26.62
C HIS A 36 -8.50 -4.50 26.97
N GLY A 37 -7.87 -5.35 27.76
CA GLY A 37 -8.44 -6.65 28.15
C GLY A 37 -7.81 -7.84 27.42
N PRO A 38 -8.18 -9.07 27.81
CA PRO A 38 -7.68 -10.29 27.19
C PRO A 38 -8.11 -10.42 25.72
N GLU A 39 -9.27 -9.88 25.35
CA GLU A 39 -9.81 -9.97 23.98
C GLU A 39 -8.88 -9.28 22.97
N LYS A 40 -8.17 -8.22 23.39
CA LYS A 40 -7.16 -7.56 22.55
C LYS A 40 -6.10 -8.55 22.06
N GLU A 41 -5.62 -9.43 22.93
CA GLU A 41 -4.53 -10.36 22.59
C GLU A 41 -5.02 -11.45 21.62
N GLU A 42 -6.27 -11.89 21.77
CA GLU A 42 -6.92 -12.85 20.88
C GLU A 42 -7.11 -12.25 19.47
N LEU A 43 -7.64 -11.03 19.40
CA LEU A 43 -7.78 -10.29 18.13
C LEU A 43 -6.43 -10.04 17.45
N LEU A 44 -5.39 -9.63 18.19
CA LEU A 44 -4.06 -9.42 17.63
C LEU A 44 -3.48 -10.71 17.04
N LYS A 45 -3.63 -11.83 17.75
CA LYS A 45 -3.21 -13.15 17.27
C LYS A 45 -3.98 -13.54 16.01
N GLY A 46 -5.29 -13.34 15.98
CA GLY A 46 -6.09 -13.63 14.80
C GLY A 46 -5.67 -12.80 13.58
N ILE A 47 -5.41 -11.50 13.75
CA ILE A 47 -4.94 -10.65 12.65
C ILE A 47 -3.55 -11.10 12.14
N GLU A 48 -2.63 -11.50 13.03
CA GLU A 48 -1.34 -12.07 12.62
C GLU A 48 -1.51 -13.44 11.94
N ARG A 49 -2.50 -14.27 12.34
CA ARG A 49 -2.84 -15.51 11.61
C ARG A 49 -3.31 -15.20 10.19
N VAL A 50 -4.21 -14.23 10.01
CA VAL A 50 -4.67 -13.78 8.68
C VAL A 50 -3.49 -13.38 7.81
N LYS A 51 -2.59 -12.55 8.34
CA LYS A 51 -1.36 -12.15 7.65
C LYS A 51 -0.52 -13.35 7.23
N TRP A 52 -0.34 -14.32 8.13
CA TRP A 52 0.42 -15.52 7.84
C TRP A 52 -0.21 -16.35 6.72
N PHE A 53 -1.54 -16.53 6.75
CA PHE A 53 -2.25 -17.25 5.69
C PHE A 53 -2.15 -16.54 4.34
N LEU A 54 -2.37 -15.22 4.32
CA LEU A 54 -2.23 -14.42 3.09
C LEU A 54 -0.80 -14.44 2.56
N TRP A 55 0.21 -14.37 3.42
CA TRP A 55 1.63 -14.48 3.03
C TRP A 55 1.95 -15.77 2.28
N HIS A 56 1.26 -16.87 2.62
CA HIS A 56 1.41 -18.17 1.99
C HIS A 56 0.37 -18.45 0.89
N GLY A 57 -0.43 -17.45 0.51
CA GLY A 57 -1.47 -17.59 -0.52
C GLY A 57 -2.68 -18.42 -0.08
N ASN A 58 -2.85 -18.70 1.22
CA ASN A 58 -3.96 -19.48 1.74
C ASN A 58 -5.18 -18.59 1.98
N VAL A 59 -5.86 -18.21 0.89
CA VAL A 59 -7.02 -17.30 0.94
C VAL A 59 -8.17 -17.89 1.75
N MET A 60 -8.46 -19.18 1.59
CA MET A 60 -9.54 -19.85 2.33
C MET A 60 -9.37 -19.72 3.85
N ARG A 61 -8.18 -20.06 4.37
CA ARG A 61 -7.92 -19.93 5.82
C ARG A 61 -7.89 -18.49 6.29
N ALA A 62 -7.41 -17.57 5.44
CA ALA A 62 -7.44 -16.14 5.75
C ALA A 62 -8.88 -15.64 5.90
N ASP A 63 -9.76 -16.03 4.97
CA ASP A 63 -11.18 -15.65 4.94
C ASP A 63 -11.95 -16.23 6.14
N GLU A 64 -11.79 -17.53 6.43
CA GLU A 64 -12.33 -18.18 7.64
C GLU A 64 -11.92 -17.40 8.91
N THR A 65 -10.63 -17.08 9.04
CA THR A 65 -10.12 -16.36 10.22
C THR A 65 -10.67 -14.92 10.29
N LEU A 66 -10.91 -14.26 9.14
CA LEU A 66 -11.52 -12.93 9.11
C LEU A 66 -12.98 -12.96 9.57
N TYR A 67 -13.75 -13.98 9.16
CA TYR A 67 -15.11 -14.19 9.65
C TYR A 67 -15.15 -14.46 11.16
N GLU A 68 -14.26 -15.33 11.67
CA GLU A 68 -14.14 -15.58 13.12
C GLU A 68 -13.87 -14.28 13.90
N LEU A 69 -12.98 -13.43 13.41
CA LEU A 69 -12.66 -12.14 14.03
C LEU A 69 -13.85 -11.16 14.00
N LEU A 70 -14.65 -11.16 12.94
CA LEU A 70 -15.87 -10.34 12.85
C LEU A 70 -16.89 -10.80 13.90
N GLU A 71 -17.11 -12.11 14.03
CA GLU A 71 -17.99 -12.69 15.05
C GLU A 71 -17.52 -12.36 16.47
N GLU A 72 -16.20 -12.41 16.73
CA GLU A 72 -15.62 -12.05 18.03
C GLU A 72 -15.90 -10.58 18.38
N ILE A 73 -15.69 -9.66 17.43
CA ILE A 73 -15.96 -8.23 17.64
C ILE A 73 -17.45 -7.98 17.89
N ASP A 74 -18.35 -8.63 17.16
CA ASP A 74 -19.78 -8.51 17.38
C ASP A 74 -20.22 -9.06 18.74
N GLY A 75 -19.61 -10.18 19.18
CA GLY A 75 -19.77 -10.71 20.53
C GLY A 75 -19.36 -9.69 21.60
N MET A 76 -18.21 -9.04 21.45
CA MET A 76 -17.76 -7.99 22.38
C MET A 76 -18.73 -6.80 22.43
N ARG A 77 -19.25 -6.37 21.28
CA ARG A 77 -20.22 -5.25 21.20
C ARG A 77 -21.55 -5.60 21.87
N GLU A 78 -21.99 -6.85 21.74
CA GLU A 78 -23.20 -7.34 22.42
C GLU A 78 -23.00 -7.42 23.93
N GLN A 79 -21.83 -7.88 24.39
CA GLN A 79 -21.48 -7.88 25.82
C GLN A 79 -21.50 -6.47 26.41
N ASP A 80 -20.90 -5.48 25.72
CA ASP A 80 -20.94 -4.08 26.14
C ASP A 80 -22.39 -3.56 26.23
N ARG A 81 -23.25 -3.92 25.27
CA ARG A 81 -24.68 -3.56 25.24
C ARG A 81 -25.43 -4.16 26.43
N GLN A 82 -25.25 -5.46 26.69
CA GLN A 82 -25.87 -6.16 27.81
C GLN A 82 -25.40 -5.64 29.16
N ALA A 83 -24.13 -5.24 29.26
CA ALA A 83 -23.56 -4.61 30.45
C ALA A 83 -23.93 -3.12 30.61
N GLY A 84 -24.72 -2.54 29.70
CA GLY A 84 -25.12 -1.13 29.74
C GLY A 84 -23.95 -0.14 29.53
N ARG A 85 -22.83 -0.60 28.94
CA ARG A 85 -21.66 0.23 28.67
C ARG A 85 -21.89 1.08 27.41
N PRO A 86 -21.26 2.27 27.33
CA PRO A 86 -21.35 3.09 26.13
C PRO A 86 -20.69 2.39 24.93
N PRO A 87 -21.22 2.54 23.70
CA PRO A 87 -20.65 1.90 22.51
C PRO A 87 -19.18 2.28 22.29
N SER A 88 -18.31 1.28 22.20
CA SER A 88 -16.89 1.50 21.92
C SER A 88 -16.67 2.00 20.49
N VAL A 89 -16.15 3.22 20.38
CA VAL A 89 -15.77 3.82 19.10
C VAL A 89 -14.62 3.04 18.44
N VAL A 90 -13.74 2.44 19.24
CA VAL A 90 -12.61 1.64 18.72
C VAL A 90 -13.14 0.33 18.13
N LEU A 91 -14.03 -0.38 18.83
CA LEU A 91 -14.61 -1.62 18.31
C LEU A 91 -15.39 -1.38 17.02
N ARG A 92 -16.22 -0.33 16.94
CA ARG A 92 -16.94 0.00 15.71
C ARG A 92 -16.01 0.35 14.53
N LYS A 93 -14.86 0.98 14.82
CA LYS A 93 -13.87 1.27 13.77
C LYS A 93 -13.14 0.01 13.32
N LEU A 94 -12.82 -0.88 14.27
CA LEU A 94 -12.18 -2.15 13.98
C LEU A 94 -13.10 -3.06 13.15
N ASP A 95 -14.35 -3.22 13.58
CA ASP A 95 -15.43 -3.93 12.88
C ASP A 95 -15.51 -3.52 11.41
N ARG A 96 -15.71 -2.23 11.16
CA ARG A 96 -15.76 -1.67 9.81
C ARG A 96 -14.47 -1.91 9.02
N ALA A 97 -13.30 -1.69 9.62
CA ALA A 97 -12.03 -1.86 8.93
C ALA A 97 -11.78 -3.34 8.58
N LEU A 98 -12.24 -4.26 9.42
CA LEU A 98 -12.12 -5.69 9.21
C LEU A 98 -13.06 -6.17 8.10
N ASP A 99 -14.31 -5.69 8.08
CA ASP A 99 -15.28 -5.96 7.01
C ASP A 99 -14.80 -5.43 5.64
N GLU A 100 -14.29 -4.20 5.62
CA GLU A 100 -13.66 -3.61 4.43
C GLU A 100 -12.43 -4.41 3.98
N PHE A 101 -11.68 -5.02 4.91
CA PHE A 101 -10.52 -5.86 4.60
C PHE A 101 -10.92 -7.26 4.10
N ALA A 102 -11.93 -7.89 4.70
CA ALA A 102 -12.50 -9.16 4.23
C ALA A 102 -13.03 -9.03 2.81
N THR A 103 -13.83 -8.00 2.54
CA THR A 103 -14.32 -7.68 1.19
C THR A 103 -13.15 -7.46 0.20
N TYR A 104 -12.08 -6.80 0.64
CA TYR A 104 -10.89 -6.58 -0.17
C TYR A 104 -10.15 -7.89 -0.48
N VAL A 105 -9.99 -8.78 0.49
CA VAL A 105 -9.37 -10.10 0.30
C VAL A 105 -10.19 -10.94 -0.68
N ASP A 106 -11.50 -11.06 -0.46
CA ASP A 106 -12.41 -11.82 -1.33
C ASP A 106 -12.40 -11.29 -2.77
N SER A 107 -12.53 -9.98 -2.94
CA SER A 107 -12.52 -9.33 -4.26
C SER A 107 -11.21 -9.54 -5.05
N ASN A 108 -10.11 -9.82 -4.34
CA ASN A 108 -8.79 -10.03 -4.93
C ASN A 108 -8.26 -11.46 -4.75
N ALA A 109 -9.09 -12.41 -4.34
CA ALA A 109 -8.69 -13.79 -4.02
C ALA A 109 -7.89 -14.44 -5.17
N GLY A 110 -8.34 -14.25 -6.42
CA GLY A 110 -7.67 -14.79 -7.61
C GLY A 110 -6.34 -14.12 -7.98
N ALA A 111 -5.97 -13.02 -7.33
CA ALA A 111 -4.70 -12.31 -7.53
C ALA A 111 -3.73 -12.49 -6.34
N ILE A 112 -4.18 -13.16 -5.27
CA ILE A 112 -3.34 -13.48 -4.12
C ILE A 112 -2.54 -14.75 -4.43
N VAL A 113 -1.22 -14.65 -4.27
CA VAL A 113 -0.26 -15.73 -4.57
C VAL A 113 0.51 -16.09 -3.30
N ASN A 114 1.31 -17.16 -3.36
CA ASN A 114 2.25 -17.47 -2.28
C ASN A 114 3.43 -16.47 -2.29
N TYR A 115 3.25 -15.34 -1.61
CA TYR A 115 4.27 -14.30 -1.50
C TYR A 115 5.56 -14.81 -0.84
N GLY A 116 5.46 -15.71 0.13
CA GLY A 116 6.61 -16.31 0.80
C GLY A 116 7.46 -17.19 -0.12
N GLU A 117 6.85 -17.93 -1.04
CA GLU A 117 7.55 -18.66 -2.09
C GLU A 117 8.23 -17.69 -3.06
N ARG A 118 7.46 -16.73 -3.61
CA ARG A 118 8.00 -15.71 -4.53
C ARG A 118 9.19 -14.95 -3.93
N TYR A 119 9.09 -14.56 -2.66
CA TYR A 119 10.19 -13.90 -1.94
C TYR A 119 11.45 -14.78 -1.85
N ARG A 120 11.29 -16.07 -1.53
CA ARG A 120 12.41 -17.02 -1.48
C ARG A 120 13.04 -17.27 -2.86
N CYS A 121 12.25 -17.16 -3.92
CA CYS A 121 12.70 -17.24 -5.31
C CYS A 121 13.27 -15.91 -5.84
N GLY A 122 13.29 -14.84 -5.04
CA GLY A 122 13.78 -13.52 -5.47
C GLY A 122 12.84 -12.78 -6.43
N GLU A 123 11.59 -13.22 -6.54
CA GLU A 123 10.59 -12.60 -7.39
C GLU A 123 9.98 -11.35 -6.74
N ARG A 124 9.48 -10.45 -7.60
CA ARG A 124 8.86 -9.21 -7.13
C ARG A 124 7.50 -9.49 -6.51
N ILE A 125 7.37 -9.15 -5.23
CA ILE A 125 6.10 -9.24 -4.47
C ILE A 125 5.49 -7.88 -4.13
N SER A 126 6.24 -6.79 -4.31
CA SER A 126 5.80 -5.47 -3.88
C SER A 126 6.39 -4.28 -4.64
N THR A 127 5.60 -3.22 -4.74
CA THR A 127 5.95 -1.85 -5.17
C THR A 127 6.25 -0.91 -4.00
N GLY A 128 6.24 -1.37 -2.75
CA GLY A 128 6.35 -0.53 -1.56
C GLY A 128 7.58 0.39 -1.52
N PHE A 129 8.72 -0.03 -2.05
CA PHE A 129 9.90 0.83 -2.19
C PHE A 129 9.65 2.03 -3.12
N VAL A 130 9.00 1.78 -4.27
CA VAL A 130 8.65 2.82 -5.23
C VAL A 130 7.61 3.76 -4.63
N GLU A 131 6.59 3.21 -3.98
CA GLU A 131 5.54 3.99 -3.31
C GLU A 131 6.10 4.87 -2.19
N SER A 132 7.02 4.34 -1.38
CA SER A 132 7.68 5.11 -0.33
C SER A 132 8.52 6.26 -0.92
N ALA A 133 9.28 6.01 -1.99
CA ALA A 133 10.05 7.04 -2.66
C ALA A 133 9.14 8.14 -3.24
N VAL A 134 8.04 7.76 -3.90
CA VAL A 134 7.03 8.70 -4.41
C VAL A 134 6.39 9.49 -3.26
N ASN A 135 5.99 8.82 -2.19
CA ASN A 135 5.40 9.44 -1.01
C ASN A 135 6.36 10.41 -0.31
N GLN A 136 7.66 10.10 -0.26
CA GLN A 136 8.67 11.01 0.29
C GLN A 136 8.80 12.27 -0.57
N VAL A 137 8.85 12.12 -1.90
CA VAL A 137 8.88 13.27 -2.82
C VAL A 137 7.63 14.12 -2.63
N ILE A 138 6.46 13.49 -2.57
CA ILE A 138 5.18 14.18 -2.36
C ILE A 138 5.18 14.89 -1.00
N ALA A 139 5.51 14.20 0.08
CA ALA A 139 5.49 14.76 1.43
C ALA A 139 6.47 15.94 1.60
N LYS A 140 7.68 15.81 1.03
CA LYS A 140 8.71 16.86 1.05
C LYS A 140 8.28 18.09 0.26
N ARG A 141 7.55 17.92 -0.85
CA ARG A 141 7.19 19.00 -1.78
C ARG A 141 5.80 19.60 -1.53
N PHE A 142 4.86 18.86 -0.92
CA PHE A 142 3.44 19.25 -0.87
C PHE A 142 2.83 19.29 0.52
N VAL A 143 3.25 18.42 1.45
CA VAL A 143 2.52 18.23 2.71
C VAL A 143 3.14 19.01 3.87
N LYS A 144 4.45 18.88 4.09
CA LYS A 144 5.03 19.33 5.37
C LYS A 144 5.67 20.72 5.38
N LYS A 145 5.97 21.33 4.23
CA LYS A 145 6.62 22.68 4.18
C LYS A 145 6.26 23.60 3.00
N GLN A 146 5.64 23.12 1.92
CA GLN A 146 5.28 23.96 0.76
C GLN A 146 3.93 23.49 0.20
N GLN A 147 2.84 24.19 0.49
CA GLN A 147 1.54 23.91 -0.14
C GLN A 147 1.57 24.45 -1.58
N MET A 148 2.26 23.77 -2.50
CA MET A 148 2.22 24.13 -3.92
C MET A 148 0.95 23.59 -4.58
N ARG A 149 0.20 24.46 -5.26
CA ARG A 149 -0.92 24.08 -6.13
C ARG A 149 -0.38 23.77 -7.53
N TRP A 150 -0.32 22.50 -7.90
CA TRP A 150 0.04 22.10 -9.26
C TRP A 150 -1.21 21.75 -10.05
N THR A 151 -1.24 22.13 -11.31
CA THR A 151 -2.22 21.59 -12.26
C THR A 151 -1.81 20.14 -12.62
N PRO A 152 -2.75 19.27 -13.05
CA PRO A 152 -2.42 17.92 -13.51
C PRO A 152 -1.30 17.89 -14.55
N ARG A 153 -1.28 18.88 -15.45
CA ARG A 153 -0.22 19.07 -16.45
C ARG A 153 1.14 19.34 -15.82
N GLY A 154 1.21 20.20 -14.82
CA GLY A 154 2.47 20.48 -14.12
C GLY A 154 3.01 19.21 -13.44
N ALA A 155 2.15 18.47 -12.75
CA ALA A 155 2.56 17.24 -12.06
C ALA A 155 3.12 16.21 -13.05
N HIS A 156 2.48 16.06 -14.21
CA HIS A 156 2.96 15.21 -15.29
C HIS A 156 4.36 15.62 -15.81
N LEU A 157 4.57 16.91 -16.09
CA LEU A 157 5.86 17.42 -16.56
C LEU A 157 6.97 17.23 -15.52
N LEU A 158 6.65 17.42 -14.23
CA LEU A 158 7.60 17.19 -13.15
C LEU A 158 8.03 15.71 -13.07
N LEU A 159 7.11 14.77 -13.28
CA LEU A 159 7.42 13.34 -13.34
C LEU A 159 8.34 13.02 -14.52
N GLN A 160 8.12 13.61 -15.69
CA GLN A 160 8.99 13.44 -16.85
C GLN A 160 10.42 13.90 -16.56
N VAL A 161 10.58 15.13 -16.03
CA VAL A 161 11.89 15.67 -15.66
C VAL A 161 12.57 14.78 -14.61
N ARG A 162 11.83 14.32 -13.58
CA ARG A 162 12.39 13.45 -12.55
C ARG A 162 12.80 12.08 -13.08
N THR A 163 12.03 11.50 -14.00
CA THR A 163 12.37 10.24 -14.66
C THR A 163 13.67 10.40 -15.45
N GLN A 164 13.80 11.48 -16.22
CA GLN A 164 15.03 11.79 -16.93
C GLN A 164 16.23 12.00 -16.00
N VAL A 165 16.05 12.63 -14.83
CA VAL A 165 17.12 12.72 -13.81
C VAL A 165 17.53 11.36 -13.29
N LEU A 166 16.56 10.49 -12.97
CA LEU A 166 16.85 9.16 -12.42
C LEU A 166 17.49 8.22 -13.45
N ASN A 167 17.24 8.44 -14.73
CA ASN A 167 17.85 7.71 -15.83
C ASN A 167 19.17 8.33 -16.31
N ASP A 168 19.64 9.42 -15.70
CA ASP A 168 20.79 10.22 -16.16
C ASP A 168 20.63 10.78 -17.60
N GLU A 169 19.39 10.94 -18.07
CA GLU A 169 19.03 11.40 -19.42
C GLU A 169 18.70 12.90 -19.50
N LEU A 170 18.60 13.58 -18.35
CA LEU A 170 18.16 14.97 -18.32
C LEU A 170 19.11 15.88 -19.11
N HIS A 171 20.42 15.70 -18.94
CA HIS A 171 21.42 16.51 -19.62
C HIS A 171 21.32 16.41 -21.14
N ALA A 172 21.28 15.18 -21.66
CA ALA A 172 21.14 14.91 -23.10
C ALA A 172 19.81 15.46 -23.65
N SER A 173 18.74 15.41 -22.86
CA SER A 173 17.45 16.01 -23.24
C SER A 173 17.57 17.54 -23.38
N PHE A 174 18.31 18.19 -22.49
CA PHE A 174 18.57 19.63 -22.55
C PHE A 174 19.46 20.01 -23.75
N GLU A 175 20.53 19.27 -24.04
CA GLU A 175 21.36 19.48 -25.22
C GLU A 175 20.55 19.36 -26.52
N ARG A 176 19.64 18.40 -26.58
CA ARG A 176 18.75 18.21 -27.73
C ARG A 176 17.75 19.37 -27.89
N TRP A 177 17.15 19.84 -26.80
CA TRP A 177 16.18 20.93 -26.84
C TRP A 177 16.82 22.29 -27.05
N TYR A 178 18.05 22.46 -26.57
CA TYR A 178 18.82 23.69 -26.61
C TYR A 178 20.22 23.38 -27.15
N PRO A 179 20.45 23.43 -28.47
CA PRO A 179 21.73 23.07 -29.09
C PRO A 179 22.95 23.89 -28.65
N GLY A 180 22.75 25.01 -27.93
CA GLY A 180 23.83 25.82 -27.32
C GLY A 180 24.10 25.51 -25.84
N PHE A 181 23.41 24.52 -25.27
CA PHE A 181 23.60 24.09 -23.88
C PHE A 181 24.96 23.37 -23.76
N GLY A 182 25.83 23.86 -22.87
CA GLY A 182 27.21 23.36 -22.69
C GLY A 182 28.30 24.12 -23.47
N ALA A 183 27.96 25.04 -24.38
CA ALA A 183 28.94 25.75 -25.20
C ALA A 183 29.78 26.82 -24.45
N GLN A 184 29.53 27.07 -23.16
CA GLN A 184 30.21 28.11 -22.37
C GLN A 184 31.22 27.59 -21.33
N ASP A 185 31.23 26.30 -20.99
CA ASP A 185 32.12 25.78 -19.93
C ASP A 185 33.58 25.57 -20.36
N HIS A 186 33.88 25.61 -21.66
CA HIS A 186 35.26 25.49 -22.16
C HIS A 186 36.03 26.82 -22.23
N ALA A 187 35.38 27.97 -22.05
CA ALA A 187 36.01 29.28 -22.22
C ALA A 187 36.61 29.88 -20.92
N LEU A 188 36.26 29.36 -19.74
CA LEU A 188 36.60 29.98 -18.45
C LEU A 188 37.74 29.31 -17.67
N LEU A 189 38.38 28.25 -18.20
CA LEU A 189 39.52 27.58 -17.54
C LEU A 189 40.90 27.94 -18.15
N ALA A 190 40.97 28.92 -19.05
CA ALA A 190 42.20 29.33 -19.73
C ALA A 190 42.45 30.85 -19.69
N ALA A 191 42.27 31.47 -18.53
CA ALA A 191 42.67 32.86 -18.27
C ALA A 191 43.51 32.97 -16.99
#